data_AF-Q717U5-F1
#
_entry.id   AF-Q717U5-F1
#
_cell.length_a   1.000
_cell.length_b   1.000
_cell.length_c   1.000
_cell.angle_alpha   90.00
_cell.angle_beta   90.00
_cell.angle_gamma   90.00
#
_symmetry.space_group_name_H-M   'P 1'
#
loop_
_entity.id
_entity.type
_entity.pdbx_description
1 polymer ?
#
loop_
_entity_poly.entity_id
_entity_poly.type
_entity_poly.pdbx_seq_one_letter_code
_entity_poly.pdbx_strand_id
1 'polypeptide(L)'
;PSATMSEDEDEGPLMIMEAAPLDMSSNGHDMMGFGPLVPTDTERSLMERVRQELKIELKQGFKSRIGDVREEILRKRRAGKLPGDTTTILKQWWQEHAKWPYPTEDDKAKLVEETGLQLKQINNWFINQRKRNWHNNSQTSTLKSKRKR
;
A
#
# COMPACT_ATOMS: atom_id res chain seq x y z
N PRO A 1 11.80 10.59 35.79
CA PRO A 1 13.24 10.43 36.09
C PRO A 1 14.06 10.76 34.83
N SER A 2 15.23 11.37 35.01
CA SER A 2 16.13 11.76 33.92
C SER A 2 17.29 10.76 33.79
N ALA A 3 18.21 11.07 32.86
CA ALA A 3 19.64 10.71 32.88
C ALA A 3 20.07 9.28 32.46
N THR A 4 21.29 9.02 31.95
CA THR A 4 22.27 9.78 31.11
C THR A 4 23.47 8.85 30.76
N MET A 5 24.29 9.24 29.76
CA MET A 5 25.71 8.85 29.53
C MET A 5 26.06 7.46 28.96
N SER A 6 27.33 7.38 28.52
CA SER A 6 28.11 6.23 28.02
C SER A 6 27.89 5.89 26.54
N GLU A 7 28.85 6.03 25.61
CA GLU A 7 30.34 6.01 25.64
C GLU A 7 30.91 4.60 25.91
N ASP A 8 31.50 3.88 24.94
CA ASP A 8 31.48 4.11 23.47
C ASP A 8 31.13 2.85 22.63
N GLU A 9 31.99 2.04 22.01
CA GLU A 9 33.47 1.92 22.00
C GLU A 9 34.06 1.89 20.54
N ASP A 10 35.36 1.66 20.42
CA ASP A 10 36.29 1.84 19.27
C ASP A 10 36.38 0.65 18.27
N GLU A 11 36.55 0.95 16.97
CA GLU A 11 37.06 0.05 15.90
C GLU A 11 37.65 0.93 14.77
N GLY A 12 38.97 0.87 14.60
CA GLY A 12 39.73 1.85 13.81
C GLY A 12 39.71 1.66 12.28
N PRO A 13 40.21 2.64 11.51
CA PRO A 13 40.30 2.52 10.05
C PRO A 13 41.33 1.45 9.65
N LEU A 14 40.90 0.46 8.86
CA LEU A 14 41.77 -0.56 8.27
C LEU A 14 42.84 0.07 7.37
N MET A 15 44.08 0.02 7.84
CA MET A 15 45.29 0.30 7.06
C MET A 15 45.58 -0.84 6.06
N ILE A 16 46.53 -0.58 5.15
CA ILE A 16 46.96 -1.37 3.96
C ILE A 16 46.31 -0.80 2.66
N MET A 17 47.07 -0.33 1.65
CA MET A 17 48.52 -0.44 1.41
C MET A 17 49.11 0.90 0.94
N GLU A 18 50.33 1.18 1.39
CA GLU A 18 51.03 2.46 1.15
C GLU A 18 51.66 2.50 -0.24
N ALA A 19 51.23 3.45 -1.08
CA ALA A 19 51.90 3.79 -2.33
C ALA A 19 52.95 4.87 -2.03
N ALA A 20 54.24 4.54 -2.27
CA ALA A 20 55.36 5.35 -1.81
C ALA A 20 55.32 6.81 -2.32
N PRO A 21 55.73 7.80 -1.49
CA PRO A 21 55.82 9.18 -1.91
C PRO A 21 56.95 9.36 -2.93
N LEU A 22 56.59 9.67 -4.18
CA LEU A 22 57.56 10.13 -5.16
C LEU A 22 57.98 11.56 -4.81
N ASP A 23 59.22 11.70 -4.37
CA ASP A 23 59.91 12.99 -4.27
C ASP A 23 59.95 13.66 -5.65
N MET A 24 59.22 14.76 -5.77
CA MET A 24 59.31 15.73 -6.87
C MET A 24 59.63 17.11 -6.29
N SER A 25 60.79 17.21 -5.65
CA SER A 25 61.47 18.46 -5.35
C SER A 25 61.72 19.29 -6.62
N SER A 26 60.70 20.06 -7.03
CA SER A 26 60.76 20.99 -8.16
C SER A 26 60.83 22.43 -7.65
N ASN A 27 61.88 23.13 -8.05
CA ASN A 27 62.26 24.44 -7.56
C ASN A 27 61.39 25.58 -8.14
N GLY A 28 60.43 26.05 -7.34
CA GLY A 28 59.97 27.45 -7.31
C GLY A 28 59.06 27.98 -8.44
N HIS A 29 58.66 29.25 -8.26
CA HIS A 29 57.88 30.12 -9.15
C HIS A 29 56.38 29.79 -9.37
N ASP A 30 55.58 30.43 -8.50
CA ASP A 30 54.35 31.19 -8.81
C ASP A 30 53.08 30.59 -9.45
N MET A 31 51.96 31.03 -8.88
CA MET A 31 50.70 31.43 -9.54
C MET A 31 50.22 30.63 -10.77
N MET A 32 49.56 29.49 -10.53
CA MET A 32 48.15 29.28 -10.93
C MET A 32 47.62 28.04 -10.18
N GLY A 33 46.68 28.24 -9.26
CA GLY A 33 46.22 27.17 -8.37
C GLY A 33 45.21 26.23 -9.01
N PHE A 34 45.59 24.97 -9.24
CA PHE A 34 44.65 23.85 -9.32
C PHE A 34 45.24 22.61 -8.65
N GLY A 35 44.69 22.24 -7.49
CA GLY A 35 45.06 21.04 -6.75
C GLY A 35 44.41 19.77 -7.33
N PRO A 36 44.34 18.68 -6.55
CA PRO A 36 43.56 17.49 -6.91
C PRO A 36 42.13 17.88 -7.33
N LEU A 37 41.57 17.18 -8.32
CA LEU A 37 40.28 17.49 -8.97
C LEU A 37 39.06 17.18 -8.07
N VAL A 38 39.02 17.77 -6.88
CA VAL A 38 37.85 17.78 -6.02
C VAL A 38 36.85 18.79 -6.60
N PRO A 39 35.59 18.43 -6.89
CA PRO A 39 34.60 19.35 -7.44
C PRO A 39 34.49 20.63 -6.60
N THR A 40 34.26 21.76 -7.26
CA THR A 40 34.01 23.05 -6.60
C THR A 40 32.74 22.99 -5.75
N ASP A 41 32.59 23.86 -4.74
CA ASP A 41 31.41 23.85 -3.87
C ASP A 41 30.10 24.13 -4.61
N THR A 42 30.17 24.85 -5.75
CA THR A 42 29.08 24.99 -6.72
C THR A 42 28.69 23.67 -7.37
N GLU A 43 29.66 22.84 -7.79
CA GLU A 43 29.41 21.52 -8.39
C GLU A 43 28.92 20.51 -7.33
N ARG A 44 29.47 20.54 -6.11
CA ARG A 44 28.96 19.75 -4.97
C ARG A 44 27.51 20.10 -4.67
N SER A 45 27.19 21.40 -4.60
CA SER A 45 25.83 21.90 -4.40
C SER A 45 24.88 21.54 -5.54
N LEU A 46 25.36 21.49 -6.78
CA LEU A 46 24.59 21.01 -7.93
C LEU A 46 24.30 19.51 -7.82
N MET A 47 25.32 18.69 -7.53
CA MET A 47 25.16 17.24 -7.40
C MET A 47 24.22 16.84 -6.25
N GLU A 48 24.27 17.52 -5.10
CA GLU A 48 23.33 17.24 -4.01
C GLU A 48 21.90 17.67 -4.34
N ARG A 49 21.69 18.77 -5.08
CA ARG A 49 20.36 19.16 -5.58
C ARG A 49 19.79 18.11 -6.54
N VAL A 50 20.56 17.68 -7.54
CA VAL A 50 20.16 16.60 -8.47
C VAL A 50 19.88 15.30 -7.71
N ARG A 51 20.69 14.97 -6.70
CA ARG A 51 20.48 13.80 -5.83
C ARG A 51 19.18 13.90 -5.03
N GLN A 52 18.82 15.09 -4.54
CA GLN A 52 17.57 15.32 -3.81
C GLN A 52 16.36 15.27 -4.74
N GLU A 53 16.45 15.85 -5.94
CA GLU A 53 15.40 15.81 -6.97
C GLU A 53 15.07 14.36 -7.37
N LEU A 54 16.08 13.56 -7.76
CA LEU A 54 15.91 12.14 -8.08
C LEU A 54 15.34 11.33 -6.89
N LYS A 55 15.77 11.64 -5.66
CA LYS A 55 15.28 11.01 -4.42
C LYS A 55 13.83 11.40 -4.10
N ILE A 56 13.37 12.56 -4.54
CA ILE A 56 11.97 13.00 -4.45
C ILE A 56 11.15 12.33 -5.55
N GLU A 57 11.60 12.38 -6.80
CA GLU A 57 10.94 11.77 -7.97
C GLU A 57 10.69 10.27 -7.74
N LEU A 58 11.72 9.50 -7.39
CA LEU A 58 11.60 8.07 -7.10
C LEU A 58 10.56 7.81 -5.99
N LYS A 59 10.61 8.58 -4.89
CA LYS A 59 9.64 8.45 -3.79
C LYS A 59 8.22 8.77 -4.23
N GLN A 60 8.02 9.79 -5.07
CA GLN A 60 6.70 10.17 -5.57
C GLN A 60 6.17 9.13 -6.58
N GLY A 61 6.99 8.70 -7.54
CA GLY A 61 6.64 7.69 -8.54
C GLY A 61 6.28 6.34 -7.92
N PHE A 62 7.09 5.84 -6.97
CA PHE A 62 6.74 4.63 -6.22
C PHE A 62 5.45 4.81 -5.40
N LYS A 63 5.25 5.96 -4.74
CA LYS A 63 4.02 6.24 -3.97
C LYS A 63 2.78 6.28 -4.86
N SER A 64 2.85 6.90 -6.05
CA SER A 64 1.76 6.90 -7.03
C SER A 64 1.44 5.48 -7.47
N ARG A 65 2.45 4.75 -7.97
CA ARG A 65 2.29 3.37 -8.49
C ARG A 65 1.69 2.41 -7.46
N ILE A 66 2.04 2.56 -6.18
CA ILE A 66 1.42 1.79 -5.08
C ILE A 66 -0.04 2.20 -4.85
N GLY A 67 -0.38 3.49 -4.99
CA GLY A 67 -1.76 3.99 -5.01
C GLY A 67 -2.58 3.40 -6.16
N ASP A 68 -2.04 3.43 -7.38
CA ASP A 68 -2.69 2.92 -8.59
C ASP A 68 -2.98 1.41 -8.48
N VAL A 69 -1.99 0.62 -8.06
CA VAL A 69 -2.15 -0.83 -7.81
C VAL A 69 -3.18 -1.08 -6.71
N ARG A 70 -3.20 -0.26 -5.65
CA ARG A 70 -4.17 -0.39 -4.55
C ARG A 70 -5.60 -0.08 -5.00
N GLU A 71 -5.82 0.99 -5.76
CA GLU A 71 -7.15 1.30 -6.28
C GLU A 71 -7.59 0.26 -7.31
N GLU A 72 -6.71 -0.29 -8.13
CA GLU A 72 -7.06 -1.36 -9.08
C GLU A 72 -7.48 -2.66 -8.35
N ILE A 73 -6.79 -3.04 -7.27
CA ILE A 73 -7.21 -4.13 -6.39
C ILE A 73 -8.60 -3.82 -5.77
N LEU A 74 -8.84 -2.58 -5.36
CA LEU A 74 -10.13 -2.16 -4.80
C LEU A 74 -11.23 -2.07 -5.87
N ARG A 75 -10.92 -1.74 -7.13
CA ARG A 75 -11.85 -1.76 -8.28
C ARG A 75 -12.27 -3.20 -8.58
N LYS A 76 -11.31 -4.13 -8.75
CA LYS A 76 -11.59 -5.56 -8.94
C LYS A 76 -12.41 -6.16 -7.78
N ARG A 77 -12.14 -5.75 -6.53
CA ARG A 77 -12.94 -6.15 -5.34
C ARG A 77 -14.32 -5.48 -5.23
N ARG A 78 -14.58 -4.40 -5.98
CA ARG A 78 -15.89 -3.75 -6.09
C ARG A 78 -16.73 -4.31 -7.25
N ALA A 79 -16.09 -4.66 -8.39
CA ALA A 79 -16.75 -5.10 -9.63
C ALA A 79 -17.63 -6.35 -9.51
N GLY A 80 -17.43 -7.19 -8.49
CA GLY A 80 -18.27 -8.35 -8.19
C GLY A 80 -19.45 -8.11 -7.25
N LYS A 81 -19.78 -6.85 -6.91
CA LYS A 81 -20.89 -6.51 -6.01
C LYS A 81 -22.12 -6.05 -6.78
N LEU A 82 -23.29 -6.51 -6.35
CA LEU A 82 -24.57 -6.00 -6.83
C LEU A 82 -24.77 -4.54 -6.38
N PRO A 83 -25.53 -3.72 -7.13
CA PRO A 83 -25.93 -2.36 -6.73
C PRO A 83 -26.56 -2.34 -5.33
N GLY A 84 -26.40 -1.21 -4.61
CA GLY A 84 -26.89 -1.08 -3.23
C GLY A 84 -28.39 -1.39 -3.13
N ASP A 85 -29.16 -0.77 -4.01
CA ASP A 85 -30.63 -0.75 -4.00
C ASP A 85 -31.21 -2.14 -4.31
N THR A 86 -30.66 -2.85 -5.30
CA THR A 86 -31.06 -4.23 -5.61
C THR A 86 -30.79 -5.19 -4.44
N THR A 87 -29.72 -4.95 -3.66
CA THR A 87 -29.52 -5.74 -2.43
C THR A 87 -30.49 -5.41 -1.31
N THR A 88 -31.26 -4.31 -1.37
CA THR A 88 -32.28 -4.00 -0.36
C THR A 88 -33.50 -4.90 -0.55
N ILE A 89 -34.02 -5.01 -1.77
CA ILE A 89 -35.10 -5.93 -2.15
C ILE A 89 -34.75 -7.38 -1.76
N LEU A 90 -33.55 -7.85 -2.13
CA LEU A 90 -33.07 -9.20 -1.77
C LEU A 90 -32.94 -9.42 -0.24
N LYS A 91 -32.62 -8.37 0.52
CA LYS A 91 -32.58 -8.44 2.00
C LYS A 91 -33.99 -8.48 2.62
N GLN A 92 -34.96 -7.77 2.03
CA GLN A 92 -36.34 -7.78 2.50
C GLN A 92 -36.96 -9.17 2.36
N TRP A 93 -36.95 -9.75 1.14
CA TRP A 93 -37.45 -11.11 0.91
C TRP A 93 -36.75 -12.12 1.84
N TRP A 94 -35.43 -11.96 2.05
CA TRP A 94 -34.66 -12.79 2.99
C TRP A 94 -35.13 -12.68 4.45
N GLN A 95 -35.53 -11.49 4.90
CA GLN A 95 -36.04 -11.28 6.27
C GLN A 95 -37.42 -11.90 6.46
N GLU A 96 -38.31 -11.70 5.48
CA GLU A 96 -39.65 -12.31 5.44
C GLU A 96 -39.56 -13.85 5.46
N HIS A 97 -38.61 -14.42 4.73
CA HIS A 97 -38.41 -15.87 4.60
C HIS A 97 -37.28 -16.44 5.48
N ALA A 98 -36.89 -15.73 6.55
CA ALA A 98 -35.69 -16.07 7.34
C ALA A 98 -35.68 -17.49 7.93
N LYS A 99 -36.86 -18.09 8.17
CA LYS A 99 -37.01 -19.48 8.65
C LYS A 99 -36.67 -20.52 7.58
N TRP A 100 -37.02 -20.25 6.32
CA TRP A 100 -36.83 -21.13 5.17
C TRP A 100 -36.39 -20.33 3.94
N PRO A 101 -35.14 -19.81 3.90
CA PRO A 101 -34.70 -18.84 2.89
C PRO A 101 -34.33 -19.52 1.56
N TYR A 102 -35.31 -20.15 0.92
CA TYR A 102 -35.23 -20.89 -0.33
C TYR A 102 -36.35 -20.41 -1.27
N PRO A 103 -36.10 -19.38 -2.11
CA PRO A 103 -37.13 -18.85 -2.99
C PRO A 103 -37.62 -19.89 -4.01
N THR A 104 -38.92 -19.89 -4.25
CA THR A 104 -39.60 -20.65 -5.31
C THR A 104 -39.16 -20.16 -6.70
N GLU A 105 -39.71 -20.71 -7.79
CA GLU A 105 -39.39 -20.20 -9.12
C GLU A 105 -40.09 -18.85 -9.39
N ASP A 106 -41.32 -18.69 -8.90
CA ASP A 106 -42.07 -17.43 -8.95
C ASP A 106 -41.42 -16.31 -8.13
N ASP A 107 -40.92 -16.62 -6.92
CA ASP A 107 -40.13 -15.67 -6.12
C ASP A 107 -38.91 -15.18 -6.90
N LYS A 108 -38.20 -16.10 -7.57
CA LYS A 108 -37.02 -15.73 -8.36
C LYS A 108 -37.42 -14.88 -9.57
N ALA A 109 -38.56 -15.15 -10.22
CA ALA A 109 -39.05 -14.35 -11.34
C ALA A 109 -39.36 -12.91 -10.91
N LYS A 110 -40.12 -12.73 -9.82
CA LYS A 110 -40.41 -11.40 -9.23
C LYS A 110 -39.13 -10.66 -8.84
N LEU A 111 -38.19 -11.34 -8.18
CA LEU A 111 -36.92 -10.73 -7.79
C LEU A 111 -36.02 -10.40 -8.99
N VAL A 112 -36.13 -11.10 -10.12
CA VAL A 112 -35.49 -10.72 -11.39
C VAL A 112 -36.12 -9.45 -11.95
N GLU A 113 -37.45 -9.36 -11.96
CA GLU A 113 -38.23 -8.20 -12.44
C GLU A 113 -37.96 -6.94 -11.59
N GLU A 114 -38.14 -7.02 -10.27
CA GLU A 114 -37.96 -5.89 -9.33
C GLU A 114 -36.51 -5.37 -9.26
N THR A 115 -35.51 -6.23 -9.45
CA THR A 115 -34.09 -5.84 -9.32
C THR A 115 -33.36 -5.63 -10.64
N GLY A 116 -33.94 -6.05 -11.77
CA GLY A 116 -33.27 -6.08 -13.08
C GLY A 116 -32.04 -7.02 -13.15
N LEU A 117 -31.82 -7.87 -12.14
CA LEU A 117 -30.68 -8.78 -12.08
C LEU A 117 -30.98 -10.10 -12.78
N GLN A 118 -29.96 -10.71 -13.39
CA GLN A 118 -30.09 -12.04 -13.97
C GLN A 118 -30.39 -13.10 -12.91
N LEU A 119 -31.22 -14.08 -13.24
CA LEU A 119 -31.56 -15.24 -12.38
C LEU A 119 -30.33 -15.93 -11.76
N LYS A 120 -29.21 -15.99 -12.50
CA LYS A 120 -27.92 -16.51 -12.02
C LYS A 120 -27.31 -15.67 -10.88
N GLN A 121 -27.46 -14.34 -10.93
CA GLN A 121 -27.03 -13.42 -9.87
C GLN A 121 -27.91 -13.57 -8.62
N ILE A 122 -29.24 -13.67 -8.80
CA ILE A 122 -30.21 -13.95 -7.73
C ILE A 122 -29.85 -15.25 -7.00
N ASN A 123 -29.72 -16.37 -7.74
CA ASN A 123 -29.36 -17.67 -7.18
C ASN A 123 -28.01 -17.64 -6.44
N ASN A 124 -26.98 -17.03 -7.05
CA ASN A 124 -25.67 -16.85 -6.41
C ASN A 124 -25.74 -15.99 -5.14
N TRP A 125 -26.60 -14.98 -5.10
CA TRP A 125 -26.79 -14.16 -3.90
C TRP A 125 -27.40 -15.00 -2.76
N PHE A 126 -28.49 -15.73 -3.01
CA PHE A 126 -29.14 -16.56 -2.01
C PHE A 126 -28.25 -17.70 -1.48
N ILE A 127 -27.48 -18.36 -2.36
CA ILE A 127 -26.51 -19.39 -1.96
C ILE A 127 -25.46 -18.78 -1.01
N ASN A 128 -24.87 -17.64 -1.38
CA ASN A 128 -23.88 -16.97 -0.53
C ASN A 128 -24.49 -16.43 0.77
N GLN A 129 -25.74 -15.95 0.72
CA GLN A 129 -26.44 -15.43 1.89
C GLN A 129 -26.79 -16.54 2.89
N ARG A 130 -27.22 -17.73 2.44
CA ARG A 130 -27.32 -18.92 3.30
C ARG A 130 -25.98 -19.28 3.95
N LYS A 131 -24.89 -19.38 3.17
CA LYS A 131 -23.56 -19.71 3.70
C LYS A 131 -23.05 -18.73 4.77
N ARG A 132 -23.39 -17.44 4.65
CA ARG A 132 -23.08 -16.41 5.67
C ARG A 132 -23.92 -16.55 6.93
N ASN A 133 -25.23 -16.72 6.82
CA ASN A 133 -26.13 -16.66 7.98
C ASN A 133 -26.17 -17.97 8.78
N TRP A 134 -26.01 -19.13 8.13
CA TRP A 134 -26.05 -20.46 8.75
C TRP A 134 -25.10 -20.59 9.96
N HIS A 135 -23.88 -20.08 9.84
CA HIS A 135 -22.86 -20.16 10.89
C HIS A 135 -23.00 -19.04 11.95
N ASN A 136 -23.48 -17.85 11.56
CA ASN A 136 -23.62 -16.71 12.48
C ASN A 136 -24.74 -16.91 13.50
N ASN A 137 -25.76 -17.72 13.20
CA ASN A 137 -26.85 -17.99 14.14
C ASN A 137 -26.42 -18.84 15.36
N SER A 138 -25.19 -19.35 15.37
CA SER A 138 -24.56 -20.05 16.51
C SER A 138 -23.62 -19.14 17.33
N GLN A 139 -23.45 -17.87 16.94
CA GLN A 139 -22.54 -16.90 17.58
C GLN A 139 -23.21 -15.52 17.72
N THR A 140 -24.27 -15.47 18.51
CA THR A 140 -24.78 -14.20 19.04
C THR A 140 -23.80 -13.68 20.12
N SER A 141 -23.44 -12.40 20.03
CA SER A 141 -22.21 -11.80 20.61
C SER A 141 -20.91 -12.37 19.97
N THR A 142 -19.98 -11.56 19.46
CA THR A 142 -19.34 -10.42 20.15
C THR A 142 -18.85 -9.30 19.21
N LEU A 143 -18.89 -8.07 19.75
CA LEU A 143 -18.08 -6.87 19.47
C LEU A 143 -17.56 -6.55 18.04
N LYS A 144 -17.96 -5.37 17.54
CA LYS A 144 -17.48 -4.70 16.32
C LYS A 144 -15.97 -4.36 16.42
N SER A 145 -15.09 -5.11 15.76
CA SER A 145 -13.64 -4.83 15.77
C SER A 145 -13.27 -3.60 14.91
N LYS A 146 -13.09 -2.45 15.56
CA LYS A 146 -12.72 -1.16 14.97
C LYS A 146 -11.20 -1.07 14.74
N ARG A 147 -10.70 -1.60 13.61
CA ARG A 147 -9.27 -1.49 13.24
C ARG A 147 -8.88 -0.04 12.88
N LYS A 148 -8.49 0.74 13.89
CA LYS A 148 -7.58 1.89 13.76
C LYS A 148 -6.17 1.42 14.12
N ARG A 149 -5.24 1.50 13.17
CA ARG A 149 -3.80 1.80 13.29
C ARG A 149 -3.25 1.87 11.88
#